data_AF-A0AB74DZ69-F1
#
_entry.id   AF-A0AB74DZ69-F1
#
_cell.length_a   1.000
_cell.length_b   1.000
_cell.length_c   1.000
_cell.angle_alpha   90.00
_cell.angle_beta   90.00
_cell.angle_gamma   90.00
#
_symmetry.space_group_name_H-M   'P 1'
#
loop_
_entity.id
_entity.type
_entity.pdbx_description
1 polymer ?
#
loop_
_entity_poly.entity_id
_entity_poly.type
_entity_poly.pdbx_seq_one_letter_code
_entity_poly.pdbx_strand_id
1 'polypeptide(L)'
;GAVFWMWITAFLGASSAFIESTLGQIFKRVENNEYRGGPAYYIEYGIGGKFGKIYGIIFAIVTIISVGLLLPGVQSNAIASSMHNAIHVPQWLMGGIVVVILGLIIFGGVRSIA
;
A
#
# COMPACT_ATOMS: atom_id res chain seq x y z
N GLY A 1 17.25 3.91 -22.93
CA GLY A 1 15.79 3.82 -23.15
C GLY A 1 15.02 3.79 -21.84
N ALA A 2 15.11 2.70 -21.07
CA ALA A 2 14.30 2.49 -19.87
C ALA A 2 14.47 3.56 -18.77
N VAL A 3 15.71 4.00 -18.50
CA VAL A 3 16.00 5.01 -17.46
C VAL A 3 15.29 6.35 -17.73
N PHE A 4 15.25 6.78 -18.99
CA PHE A 4 14.51 7.99 -19.38
C PHE A 4 13.02 7.88 -19.06
N TRP A 5 12.42 6.74 -19.39
CA TRP A 5 11.01 6.49 -19.08
C TRP A 5 10.74 6.35 -17.58
N MET A 6 11.66 5.80 -16.79
CA MET A 6 11.54 5.74 -15.34
C MET A 6 11.48 7.14 -14.70
N TRP A 7 12.26 8.09 -15.20
CA TRP A 7 12.20 9.47 -14.68
C TRP A 7 10.91 10.19 -15.04
N ILE A 8 10.42 10.00 -16.27
CA ILE A 8 9.13 10.57 -16.68
C ILE A 8 7.98 10.01 -15.83
N THR A 9 7.93 8.69 -15.65
CA THR A 9 6.88 8.07 -14.82
C THR A 9 7.02 8.46 -13.35
N ALA A 10 8.24 8.63 -12.84
CA ALA A 10 8.46 9.14 -11.48
C ALA A 10 7.96 10.59 -11.31
N PHE A 11 8.22 11.47 -12.28
CA PHE A 11 7.76 12.86 -12.24
C PHE A 11 6.23 12.97 -12.28
N LEU A 12 5.60 12.24 -13.20
CA LEU A 12 4.13 12.18 -13.30
C LEU A 12 3.52 11.49 -12.07
N GLY A 13 4.14 10.42 -11.58
CA GLY A 13 3.72 9.71 -10.38
C GLY A 13 3.80 10.58 -9.13
N ALA A 14 4.85 11.38 -8.97
CA ALA A 14 4.99 12.32 -7.86
C ALA A 14 3.88 13.39 -7.87
N SER A 15 3.53 13.90 -9.06
CA SER A 15 2.42 14.85 -9.21
C SER A 15 1.08 14.23 -8.82
N SER A 16 0.81 12.97 -9.25
CA SER A 16 -0.41 12.24 -8.86
C SER A 16 -0.45 11.97 -7.36
N ALA A 17 0.64 11.46 -6.79
CA ALA A 17 0.74 11.16 -5.36
C ALA A 17 0.56 12.41 -4.49
N PHE A 18 1.02 13.57 -4.95
CA PHE A 18 0.79 14.85 -4.28
C PHE A 18 -0.69 15.23 -4.25
N ILE A 19 -1.39 15.07 -5.37
CA ILE A 19 -2.84 15.32 -5.45
C ILE A 19 -3.60 14.34 -4.54
N GLU A 20 -3.27 13.05 -4.59
CA GLU A 20 -3.89 12.03 -3.74
C GLU A 20 -3.67 12.30 -2.24
N SER A 21 -2.46 12.70 -1.86
CA SER A 21 -2.14 13.08 -0.48
C SER A 21 -2.93 14.32 -0.05
N THR A 22 -3.06 15.31 -0.94
CA THR A 22 -3.82 16.53 -0.70
C THR A 22 -5.31 16.23 -0.52
N LEU A 23 -5.91 15.44 -1.42
CA LEU A 23 -7.30 14.99 -1.28
C LEU A 23 -7.49 14.15 0.00
N GLY A 24 -6.53 13.28 0.32
CA GLY A 24 -6.55 12.48 1.55
C GLY A 24 -6.58 13.33 2.83
N GLN A 25 -5.93 14.50 2.84
CA GLN A 25 -6.00 15.45 3.96
C GLN A 25 -7.31 16.26 3.96
N ILE A 26 -7.79 16.71 2.80
CA ILE A 26 -9.03 17.52 2.67
C ILE A 26 -10.26 16.71 3.09
N PHE A 27 -10.34 15.45 2.68
CA PHE A 27 -11.47 14.56 2.97
C PHE A 27 -11.26 13.71 4.24
N LYS A 28 -10.23 14.01 5.03
CA LYS A 28 -9.94 13.35 6.29
C LYS A 28 -11.09 13.59 7.27
N ARG A 29 -11.61 12.54 7.89
CA ARG A 29 -12.62 12.64 8.95
C ARG A 29 -12.15 11.94 10.22
N VAL A 30 -12.62 12.46 11.34
CA VAL A 30 -12.43 11.84 12.65
C VAL A 30 -13.60 10.90 12.87
N GLU A 31 -13.32 9.62 12.94
CA GLU A 31 -14.30 8.57 13.22
C GLU A 31 -13.74 7.74 14.38
N ASN A 32 -14.48 7.64 15.48
CA ASN A 32 -14.04 6.95 16.72
C ASN A 32 -12.70 7.43 17.29
N ASN A 33 -12.48 8.76 17.33
CA ASN A 33 -11.25 9.38 17.83
C ASN A 33 -9.97 9.04 17.04
N GLU A 34 -10.11 8.34 15.91
CA GLU A 34 -9.04 8.05 14.97
C GLU A 34 -9.23 8.85 13.69
N TYR A 35 -8.13 9.35 13.17
CA TYR A 35 -8.11 10.03 11.89
C TYR A 35 -8.17 8.99 10.75
N ARG A 36 -9.33 8.87 10.11
CA ARG A 36 -9.49 8.02 8.93
C ARG A 36 -9.51 8.88 7.68
N GLY A 37 -8.59 8.56 6.79
CA GLY A 37 -8.43 9.21 5.49
C GLY A 37 -7.91 8.19 4.50
N GLY A 38 -8.02 8.52 3.22
CA GLY A 38 -7.49 7.69 2.15
C GLY A 38 -8.34 7.77 0.88
N PRO A 39 -7.90 7.06 -0.17
CA PRO A 39 -8.53 7.14 -1.48
C PRO A 39 -10.00 6.76 -1.51
N ALA A 40 -10.37 5.71 -0.77
CA ALA A 40 -11.77 5.30 -0.66
C ALA A 40 -12.66 6.43 -0.11
N TYR A 41 -12.16 7.21 0.86
CA TYR A 41 -12.91 8.30 1.48
C TYR A 41 -13.07 9.50 0.55
N TYR A 42 -12.03 9.97 -0.13
CA TYR A 42 -12.23 11.09 -1.07
C TYR A 42 -13.02 10.68 -2.32
N ILE A 43 -13.01 9.40 -2.73
CA ILE A 43 -13.85 8.92 -3.84
C ILE A 43 -15.33 8.90 -3.42
N GLU A 44 -15.64 8.41 -2.21
CA GLU A 44 -17.00 8.38 -1.70
C GLU A 44 -17.58 9.80 -1.50
N TYR A 45 -16.80 10.70 -0.89
CA TYR A 45 -17.27 12.04 -0.54
C TYR A 45 -17.03 13.11 -1.62
N GLY A 46 -16.07 12.91 -2.53
CA GLY A 46 -15.74 13.85 -3.59
C GLY A 46 -16.63 13.74 -4.83
N ILE A 47 -17.04 12.52 -5.21
CA ILE A 47 -17.96 12.30 -6.34
C ILE A 47 -19.43 12.50 -5.92
N GLY A 48 -19.75 12.14 -4.67
CA GLY A 48 -21.11 12.28 -4.13
C GLY A 48 -22.13 11.30 -4.74
N GLY A 49 -23.21 11.04 -4.00
CA GLY A 49 -24.31 10.17 -4.42
C GLY A 49 -24.01 8.66 -4.35
N LYS A 50 -24.96 7.84 -4.84
CA LYS A 50 -24.88 6.37 -4.79
C LYS A 50 -23.70 5.83 -5.63
N PHE A 51 -23.33 6.51 -6.71
CA PHE A 51 -22.22 6.10 -7.57
C PHE A 51 -20.85 6.27 -6.88
N GLY A 52 -20.58 7.40 -6.22
CA GLY A 52 -19.34 7.61 -5.47
C GLY A 52 -19.13 6.56 -4.38
N LYS A 53 -20.21 6.17 -3.69
CA LYS A 53 -20.18 5.13 -2.66
C LYS A 53 -19.84 3.74 -3.19
N ILE A 54 -20.40 3.36 -4.34
CA ILE A 54 -20.10 2.07 -4.99
C ILE A 54 -18.63 2.03 -5.43
N TYR A 55 -18.13 3.10 -6.06
CA TYR A 55 -16.73 3.18 -6.48
C TYR A 55 -15.75 3.19 -5.30
N GLY A 56 -16.08 3.90 -4.21
CA GLY A 56 -15.27 3.90 -2.99
C GLY A 56 -15.16 2.50 -2.37
N ILE A 57 -16.27 1.75 -2.31
CA ILE A 57 -16.29 0.37 -1.79
C ILE A 57 -15.49 -0.57 -2.70
N ILE A 58 -15.69 -0.50 -4.03
CA ILE A 58 -14.92 -1.32 -4.97
C ILE A 58 -13.42 -1.03 -4.84
N PHE A 59 -13.05 0.26 -4.77
CA PHE A 59 -11.66 0.67 -4.59
C PHE A 59 -11.08 0.13 -3.28
N ALA A 60 -11.83 0.20 -2.18
CA ALA A 60 -11.41 -0.35 -0.89
C ALA A 60 -11.18 -1.87 -0.97
N ILE A 61 -12.11 -2.62 -1.56
CA ILE A 61 -11.98 -4.08 -1.73
C ILE A 61 -10.76 -4.43 -2.58
N VAL A 62 -10.60 -3.76 -3.73
CA VAL A 62 -9.44 -3.99 -4.62
C VAL A 62 -8.14 -3.63 -3.91
N THR A 63 -8.12 -2.56 -3.12
CA THR A 63 -6.94 -2.15 -2.35
C THR A 63 -6.60 -3.18 -1.27
N ILE A 64 -7.60 -3.70 -0.56
CA ILE A 64 -7.40 -4.76 0.45
C ILE A 64 -6.81 -6.00 -0.20
N ILE A 65 -7.33 -6.44 -1.35
CA ILE A 65 -6.81 -7.62 -2.06
C ILE A 65 -5.39 -7.34 -2.59
N SER A 66 -5.18 -6.18 -3.21
CA SER A 66 -3.91 -5.83 -3.84
C SER A 66 -2.80 -5.63 -2.81
N VAL A 67 -3.03 -4.77 -1.81
CA VAL A 67 -2.04 -4.41 -0.79
C VAL A 67 -1.94 -5.47 0.30
N GLY A 68 -3.05 -6.12 0.66
CA GLY A 68 -3.07 -7.13 1.71
C GLY A 68 -2.51 -8.48 1.27
N LEU A 69 -2.79 -8.93 0.04
CA LEU A 69 -2.43 -10.28 -0.41
C LEU A 69 -1.35 -10.28 -1.49
N LEU A 70 -1.53 -9.50 -2.56
CA LEU A 70 -0.69 -9.62 -3.76
C LEU A 70 0.69 -8.97 -3.58
N LEU A 71 0.73 -7.74 -3.08
CA LEU A 71 1.95 -6.96 -2.92
C LEU A 71 2.96 -7.63 -1.97
N PRO A 72 2.58 -8.04 -0.73
CA PRO A 72 3.52 -8.70 0.18
C PRO A 72 4.05 -10.03 -0.37
N GLY A 73 3.23 -10.76 -1.14
CA GLY A 73 3.63 -12.01 -1.78
C GLY A 73 4.73 -11.81 -2.83
N VAL A 74 4.53 -10.85 -3.74
CA VAL A 74 5.54 -10.52 -4.76
C VAL A 74 6.83 -10.01 -4.14
N GLN A 75 6.74 -9.15 -3.11
CA GLN A 75 7.91 -8.62 -2.42
C GLN A 75 8.66 -9.69 -1.63
N SER A 76 7.95 -10.59 -0.93
CA SER A 76 8.56 -11.71 -0.20
C SER A 76 9.26 -12.68 -1.15
N ASN A 77 8.67 -12.93 -2.33
CA ASN A 77 9.29 -13.78 -3.35
C ASN A 77 10.57 -13.15 -3.91
N ALA A 78 10.56 -11.84 -4.20
CA ALA A 78 11.74 -11.12 -4.64
C ALA A 78 12.87 -11.20 -3.61
N ILE A 79 12.57 -10.95 -2.32
CA ILE A 79 13.55 -11.08 -1.22
C ILE A 79 14.11 -12.49 -1.15
N ALA A 80 13.25 -13.52 -1.14
CA ALA A 80 13.67 -14.91 -1.04
C ALA A 80 14.54 -15.33 -2.24
N SER A 81 14.19 -14.89 -3.46
CA SER A 81 14.97 -15.13 -4.67
C SER A 81 16.33 -14.43 -4.62
N SER A 82 16.39 -13.15 -4.23
CA SER A 82 17.64 -12.40 -4.10
C SER A 82 18.58 -13.02 -3.05
N MET A 83 18.05 -13.47 -1.91
CA MET A 83 18.85 -14.12 -0.87
C MET A 83 19.33 -15.51 -1.29
N HIS A 84 18.50 -16.27 -2.00
CA HIS A 84 18.91 -17.55 -2.58
C HIS A 84 20.05 -17.35 -3.60
N ASN A 85 19.95 -16.36 -4.48
CA ASN A 85 20.99 -16.09 -5.47
C ASN A 85 22.28 -15.53 -4.87
N ALA A 86 22.20 -14.73 -3.80
CA ALA A 86 23.37 -14.10 -3.18
C ALA A 86 24.16 -15.05 -2.27
N ILE A 87 23.46 -15.80 -1.40
CA ILE A 87 24.06 -16.57 -0.32
C ILE A 87 23.53 -18.02 -0.23
N HIS A 88 22.81 -18.50 -1.26
CA HIS A 88 22.29 -19.87 -1.38
C HIS A 88 21.38 -20.32 -0.22
N VAL A 89 20.75 -19.36 0.48
CA VAL A 89 19.82 -19.68 1.57
C VAL A 89 18.54 -20.31 1.00
N PRO A 90 17.98 -21.35 1.63
CA PRO A 90 16.70 -21.93 1.22
C PRO A 90 15.55 -20.92 1.31
N GLN A 91 14.72 -20.85 0.27
CA GLN A 91 13.63 -19.87 0.18
C GLN A 91 12.60 -19.99 1.32
N TRP A 92 12.32 -21.21 1.80
CA TRP A 92 11.40 -21.44 2.91
C TRP A 92 11.90 -20.84 4.23
N LEU A 93 13.23 -20.85 4.45
CA LEU A 93 13.85 -20.27 5.64
C LEU A 93 13.76 -18.74 5.61
N MET A 94 14.04 -18.13 4.46
CA MET A 94 13.88 -16.68 4.28
C MET A 94 12.42 -16.23 4.40
N GLY A 95 11.48 -16.99 3.85
CA GLY A 95 10.05 -16.74 4.04
C GLY A 95 9.66 -16.74 5.52
N GLY A 96 10.14 -17.73 6.29
CA GLY A 96 9.93 -17.80 7.73
C GLY A 96 10.47 -16.58 8.47
N ILE A 97 11.69 -16.12 8.15
CA ILE A 97 12.30 -14.92 8.74
C ILE A 97 11.45 -13.67 8.46
N VAL A 98 11.01 -13.49 7.21
CA VAL A 98 10.17 -12.36 6.81
C VAL A 98 8.84 -12.37 7.55
N VAL A 99 8.20 -13.53 7.71
CA VAL A 99 6.95 -13.68 8.46
C VAL A 99 7.13 -13.32 9.94
N VAL A 100 8.21 -13.77 10.57
CA VAL A 100 8.49 -13.46 11.99
C VAL A 100 8.68 -11.95 12.18
N ILE A 101 9.48 -11.31 11.32
CA ILE A 101 9.74 -9.87 11.41
C ILE A 101 8.46 -9.07 11.16
N LEU A 102 7.71 -9.39 10.10
CA LEU A 102 6.43 -8.73 9.81
C LEU A 102 5.41 -8.95 10.93
N GLY A 103 5.35 -10.16 11.50
CA GLY A 103 4.50 -10.46 12.65
C GLY A 103 4.79 -9.53 13.81
N LEU A 104 6.07 -9.39 14.20
CA LEU A 104 6.48 -8.48 15.28
C LEU A 104 6.08 -7.02 15.01
N ILE A 105 6.22 -6.55 13.78
CA ILE A 105 5.86 -5.17 13.39
C ILE A 105 4.34 -4.96 13.43
N ILE A 106 3.56 -5.90 12.89
CA ILE A 106 2.10 -5.81 12.85
C ILE A 106 1.52 -5.87 14.27
N PHE A 107 1.99 -6.79 15.12
CA PHE A 107 1.57 -6.86 16.51
C PHE A 107 2.07 -5.68 17.36
N GLY A 108 3.13 -4.98 16.94
CA GLY A 108 3.58 -3.71 17.52
C GLY A 108 2.65 -2.52 17.27
N GLY A 109 1.70 -2.63 16.33
CA GLY A 109 0.67 -1.64 16.05
C GLY A 109 1.14 -0.42 15.25
N VAL A 110 0.18 0.42 14.81
CA VAL A 110 0.43 1.62 13.99
C VAL A 110 1.39 2.61 14.66
N ARG A 111 1.45 2.64 16.01
CA ARG A 111 2.43 3.44 16.78
C ARG A 111 3.87 2.95 16.67
N SER A 112 4.10 1.71 16.24
CA SER A 112 5.45 1.21 15.93
C SER A 112 5.90 1.57 14.51
N ILE A 113 4.96 1.97 13.64
CA ILE A 113 5.19 2.23 12.22
C ILE A 113 5.28 3.74 11.92
N ALA A 114 4.56 4.57 12.67
CA ALA A 114 4.48 6.03 12.51
C ALA A 114 5.42 6.81 13.42
#